data_AF-A0A553MZT2-F1
#
_entry.id   AF-A0A553MZT2-F1
#
_cell.length_a   1.000
_cell.length_b   1.000
_cell.length_c   1.000
_cell.angle_alpha   90.00
_cell.angle_beta   90.00
_cell.angle_gamma   90.00
#
_symmetry.space_group_name_H-M   'P 1'
#
loop_
_entity.id
_entity.type
_entity.pdbx_description
1 polymer ?
#
loop_
_entity_poly.entity_id
_entity_poly.type
_entity_poly.pdbx_seq_one_letter_code
_entity_poly.pdbx_strand_id
1 'polypeptide(L)'
;MMCLFVAPLFVVQWLFDEEQLRVENIYIGGQSLSEQQWSYMQNLGKEMKNSLKDVPAVFAPSCLSHTLITKSNWTDFQVKGTTLSRALQCWDRSLQEANKNSRTALKGCPYHLIDSCQWPQCNPTCPALVDQATQQEMTLLQALASMGLDLQKLGLDLRGDFSAGMISAGG
;
A
#
# COMPACT_ATOMS: atom_id res chain seq x y z
N MET A 1 -1.94 23.75 12.12
CA MET A 1 -1.41 23.77 10.75
C MET A 1 -2.54 24.22 9.84
N MET A 2 -2.50 25.43 9.28
CA MET A 2 -3.54 25.92 8.36
C MET A 2 -3.12 25.56 6.93
N CYS A 3 -3.90 24.73 6.25
CA CYS A 3 -3.64 24.36 4.85
C CYS A 3 -3.80 25.60 3.94
N LEU A 4 -2.81 25.86 3.09
CA LEU A 4 -2.71 27.04 2.21
C LEU A 4 -3.46 26.89 0.86
N PHE A 5 -4.12 25.75 0.61
CA PHE A 5 -4.76 25.47 -0.68
C PHE A 5 -6.17 26.05 -0.76
N VAL A 6 -6.42 26.85 -1.80
CA VAL A 6 -7.73 27.44 -2.12
C VAL A 6 -8.60 26.47 -2.96
N ALA A 7 -7.98 25.52 -3.66
CA ALA A 7 -8.65 24.50 -4.45
C ALA A 7 -8.77 23.16 -3.68
N PRO A 8 -9.85 22.39 -3.89
CA PRO A 8 -9.97 21.06 -3.31
C PRO A 8 -8.90 20.12 -3.92
N LEU A 9 -8.18 19.41 -3.05
CA LEU A 9 -7.11 18.48 -3.42
C LEU A 9 -7.53 17.03 -3.12
N PHE A 10 -7.28 16.12 -4.05
CA PHE A 10 -7.35 14.67 -3.82
C PHE A 10 -5.94 14.10 -3.83
N VAL A 11 -5.52 13.48 -2.73
CA VAL A 11 -4.16 12.93 -2.59
C VAL A 11 -4.17 11.44 -2.94
N VAL A 12 -3.31 11.04 -3.86
CA VAL A 12 -3.06 9.62 -4.18
C VAL A 12 -1.62 9.31 -3.80
N GLN A 13 -1.40 8.38 -2.88
CA GLN A 13 -0.07 8.15 -2.31
C GLN A 13 0.12 6.68 -1.91
N TRP A 14 1.18 6.02 -2.41
CA TRP A 14 1.61 4.75 -1.85
C TRP A 14 2.15 4.96 -0.44
N LEU A 15 1.74 4.14 0.53
CA LEU A 15 2.28 4.24 1.90
C LEU A 15 3.77 3.88 1.97
N PHE A 16 4.27 3.12 1.00
CA PHE A 16 5.68 2.76 0.84
C PHE A 16 6.12 3.10 -0.59
N ASP A 17 6.40 4.38 -0.85
CA ASP A 17 6.84 4.78 -2.19
C ASP A 17 8.30 4.39 -2.45
N GLU A 18 8.61 3.83 -3.62
CA GLU A 18 9.96 3.37 -3.94
C GLU A 18 10.99 4.51 -3.98
N GLU A 19 10.61 5.70 -4.45
CA GLU A 19 11.55 6.82 -4.53
C GLU A 19 11.85 7.40 -3.15
N GLN A 20 10.89 7.33 -2.21
CA GLN A 20 11.14 7.69 -0.81
C GLN A 20 12.15 6.73 -0.16
N LEU A 21 12.04 5.43 -0.43
CA LEU A 21 13.00 4.43 0.05
C LEU A 21 14.38 4.61 -0.61
N ARG A 22 14.42 5.01 -1.88
CA ARG A 22 15.68 5.22 -2.62
C ARG A 22 16.50 6.39 -2.07
N VAL A 23 15.85 7.46 -1.60
CA VAL A 23 16.53 8.58 -0.93
C VAL A 23 17.31 8.11 0.31
N GLU A 24 16.87 7.02 0.93
CA GLU A 24 17.47 6.42 2.12
C GLU A 24 18.37 5.22 1.80
N ASN A 25 18.71 5.03 0.52
CA ASN A 25 19.52 3.90 0.01
C ASN A 25 18.91 2.52 0.33
N ILE A 26 17.58 2.43 0.38
CA ILE A 26 16.86 1.17 0.52
C ILE A 26 16.41 0.71 -0.88
N TYR A 27 16.96 -0.43 -1.32
CA TYR A 27 16.67 -1.04 -2.62
C TYR A 27 16.04 -2.42 -2.41
N ILE A 28 14.90 -2.66 -3.04
CA ILE A 28 14.15 -3.92 -2.95
C ILE A 28 14.56 -4.84 -4.09
N GLY A 29 14.77 -6.13 -3.79
CA GLY A 29 15.10 -7.19 -4.75
C GLY A 29 16.57 -7.62 -4.78
N GLY A 30 17.51 -6.71 -4.50
CA GLY A 30 18.94 -7.04 -4.55
C GLY A 30 19.46 -7.86 -3.37
N GLN A 31 19.05 -7.51 -2.14
CA GLN A 31 19.49 -8.15 -0.89
C GLN A 31 18.38 -8.08 0.17
N SER A 32 18.47 -8.92 1.21
CA SER A 32 17.59 -8.81 2.38
C SER A 32 17.87 -7.52 3.13
N LEU A 33 16.80 -6.79 3.48
CA LEU A 33 16.91 -5.59 4.31
C LEU A 33 17.50 -5.92 5.69
N SER A 34 18.35 -5.02 6.20
CA SER A 34 18.78 -5.05 7.59
C SER A 34 17.61 -4.73 8.54
N GLU A 35 17.73 -5.11 9.82
CA GLU A 35 16.71 -4.77 10.82
C GLU A 35 16.45 -3.26 10.92
N GLN A 36 17.49 -2.44 10.73
CA GLN A 36 17.38 -0.98 10.73
C GLN A 36 16.58 -0.48 9.52
N GLN A 37 16.87 -0.99 8.32
CA GLN A 37 16.14 -0.64 7.10
C GLN A 37 14.67 -1.09 7.18
N TRP A 38 14.43 -2.27 7.76
CA TRP A 38 13.09 -2.78 7.99
C TRP A 38 12.30 -1.94 9.01
N SER A 39 12.95 -1.53 10.10
CA SER A 39 12.35 -0.63 11.09
C SER A 39 12.06 0.75 10.49
N TYR A 40 12.98 1.29 9.68
CA TYR A 40 12.76 2.53 8.93
C TYR A 40 11.53 2.42 8.04
N MET A 41 11.42 1.35 7.24
CA MET A 41 10.28 1.17 6.33
C MET A 41 8.94 1.11 7.09
N GLN A 42 8.87 0.42 8.22
CA GLN A 42 7.67 0.41 9.06
C GLN A 42 7.31 1.80 9.61
N ASN A 43 8.32 2.54 10.06
CA ASN A 43 8.14 3.91 10.56
C ASN A 43 7.68 4.85 9.45
N LEU A 44 8.23 4.72 8.23
CA LEU A 44 7.78 5.47 7.05
C LEU A 44 6.29 5.25 6.81
N GLY A 45 5.82 4.01 6.80
CA GLY A 45 4.39 3.70 6.63
C GLY A 45 3.51 4.29 7.74
N LYS A 46 4.02 4.34 8.99
CA LYS A 46 3.31 4.96 10.12
C LYS A 46 3.25 6.49 9.99
N GLU A 47 4.36 7.12 9.65
CA GLU A 47 4.46 8.57 9.46
C GLU A 47 3.60 9.04 8.29
N MET A 48 3.62 8.31 7.18
CA MET A 48 2.78 8.59 6.01
C MET A 48 1.29 8.51 6.34
N LYS A 49 0.85 7.48 7.09
CA LYS A 49 -0.55 7.42 7.55
C LYS A 49 -0.92 8.59 8.44
N ASN A 50 -0.02 8.99 9.34
CA ASN A 50 -0.26 10.08 10.27
C ASN A 50 -0.35 11.43 9.54
N SER A 51 0.48 11.66 8.52
CA SER A 51 0.44 12.91 7.72
C SER A 51 -0.84 13.02 6.88
N LEU A 52 -1.39 11.88 6.45
CA LEU A 52 -2.61 11.82 5.64
C LEU A 52 -3.91 11.81 6.46
N LYS A 53 -3.84 11.62 7.79
CA LYS A 53 -5.01 11.43 8.66
C LYS A 53 -6.04 12.58 8.58
N ASP A 54 -5.55 13.81 8.45
CA ASP A 54 -6.40 15.00 8.43
C ASP A 54 -6.66 15.50 6.99
N VAL A 55 -6.21 14.76 5.97
CA VAL A 55 -6.48 15.06 4.56
C VAL A 55 -7.90 14.57 4.22
N PRO A 56 -8.83 15.44 3.78
CA PRO A 56 -10.23 15.06 3.63
C PRO A 56 -10.50 14.09 2.47
N ALA A 57 -9.68 14.13 1.41
CA ALA A 57 -9.80 13.26 0.25
C ALA A 57 -8.45 12.62 -0.08
N VAL A 58 -8.35 11.32 0.16
CA VAL A 58 -7.11 10.55 0.05
C VAL A 58 -7.37 9.12 -0.39
N PHE A 59 -6.46 8.58 -1.20
CA PHE A 59 -6.36 7.17 -1.53
C PHE A 59 -4.94 6.69 -1.29
N ALA A 60 -4.74 5.91 -0.22
CA ALA A 60 -3.44 5.49 0.27
C ALA A 60 -3.38 3.97 0.57
N PRO A 61 -3.15 3.14 -0.47
CA PRO A 61 -2.92 1.71 -0.32
C PRO A 61 -1.54 1.39 0.30
N SER A 62 -1.50 0.29 1.03
CA SER A 62 -0.32 -0.25 1.72
C SER A 62 0.53 -1.13 0.81
N CYS A 63 0.94 -0.58 -0.34
CA CYS A 63 1.78 -1.26 -1.31
C CYS A 63 3.14 -0.59 -1.40
N LEU A 64 4.13 -1.39 -1.78
CA LEU A 64 5.44 -0.88 -2.18
C LEU A 64 5.43 -0.72 -3.69
N SER A 65 5.35 0.51 -4.17
CA SER A 65 5.34 0.80 -5.60
C SER A 65 5.70 2.26 -5.90
N HIS A 66 6.00 2.56 -7.16
CA HIS A 66 6.12 3.93 -7.67
C HIS A 66 5.09 4.22 -8.76
N THR A 67 4.51 5.43 -8.72
CA THR A 67 3.52 6.00 -9.67
C THR A 67 2.22 5.19 -9.86
N LEU A 68 1.07 5.75 -9.48
CA LEU A 68 -0.24 5.09 -9.59
C LEU A 68 -0.90 5.25 -10.97
N ILE A 69 -0.93 6.47 -11.52
CA ILE A 69 -1.81 6.83 -12.66
C ILE A 69 -1.23 6.43 -14.03
N THR A 70 0.09 6.26 -14.13
CA THR A 70 0.78 5.90 -15.38
C THR A 70 0.74 4.40 -15.70
N LYS A 71 0.33 3.56 -14.75
CA LYS A 71 0.23 2.11 -14.94
C LYS A 71 -1.10 1.74 -15.59
N SER A 72 -1.06 0.81 -16.54
CA SER A 72 -2.27 0.33 -17.24
C SER A 72 -3.31 -0.32 -16.32
N ASN A 73 -2.89 -0.81 -15.15
CA ASN A 73 -3.72 -1.48 -14.14
C ASN A 73 -4.15 -0.57 -12.97
N TRP A 74 -4.04 0.75 -13.10
CA TRP A 74 -4.38 1.72 -12.04
C TRP A 74 -5.81 1.59 -11.50
N THR A 75 -6.71 0.97 -12.26
CA THR A 75 -8.11 0.69 -11.89
C THR A 75 -8.28 -0.47 -10.91
N ASP A 76 -7.25 -1.31 -10.74
CA ASP A 76 -7.37 -2.60 -10.07
C ASP A 76 -7.07 -2.51 -8.57
N PHE A 77 -6.32 -1.48 -8.18
CA PHE A 77 -5.96 -1.21 -6.78
C PHE A 77 -7.18 -0.81 -5.96
N GLN A 78 -7.34 -1.44 -4.81
CA GLN A 78 -8.47 -1.20 -3.91
C GLN A 78 -8.02 -0.93 -2.49
N VAL A 79 -8.64 0.04 -1.84
CA VAL A 79 -8.51 0.24 -0.39
C VAL A 79 -9.89 0.03 0.22
N LYS A 80 -10.00 -0.90 1.17
CA LYS A 80 -11.28 -1.29 1.80
C LYS A 80 -12.38 -1.61 0.77
N GLY A 81 -12.02 -2.32 -0.31
CA GLY A 81 -12.94 -2.72 -1.38
C GLY A 81 -13.38 -1.59 -2.33
N THR A 82 -12.76 -0.41 -2.25
CA THR A 82 -13.05 0.72 -3.14
C THR A 82 -11.87 0.97 -4.07
N THR A 83 -12.11 1.05 -5.38
CA THR A 83 -11.08 1.40 -6.38
C THR A 83 -10.81 2.89 -6.42
N LEU A 84 -9.65 3.30 -6.96
CA LEU A 84 -9.31 4.72 -7.14
C LEU A 84 -10.37 5.45 -7.99
N SER A 85 -10.81 4.86 -9.11
CA SER A 85 -11.85 5.43 -9.98
C SER A 85 -13.16 5.66 -9.22
N ARG A 86 -13.55 4.72 -8.36
CA ARG A 86 -14.77 4.85 -7.54
C ARG A 86 -14.60 5.95 -6.48
N ALA A 87 -13.44 6.05 -5.84
CA ALA A 87 -13.14 7.08 -4.86
C ALA A 87 -13.16 8.49 -5.48
N LEU A 88 -12.58 8.66 -6.67
CA LEU A 88 -12.61 9.93 -7.41
C LEU A 88 -14.05 10.34 -7.79
N GLN A 89 -14.87 9.40 -8.24
CA GLN A 89 -16.30 9.67 -8.49
C GLN A 89 -17.05 10.09 -7.22
N CYS A 90 -16.70 9.51 -6.08
CA CYS A 90 -17.27 9.91 -4.79
C CYS A 90 -16.86 11.31 -4.37
N TRP A 91 -15.60 11.65 -4.58
CA TRP A 91 -15.09 12.98 -4.31
C TRP A 91 -15.76 14.04 -5.20
N ASP A 92 -15.86 13.80 -6.52
CA ASP A 92 -16.55 14.71 -7.44
C ASP A 92 -18.01 14.95 -7.02
N ARG A 93 -18.74 13.89 -6.70
CA ARG A 93 -20.12 14.01 -6.19
C ARG A 93 -20.18 14.81 -4.89
N SER A 94 -19.21 14.65 -3.99
CA SER A 94 -19.15 15.42 -2.75
C SER A 94 -18.94 16.92 -3.00
N LEU A 95 -18.15 17.29 -4.01
CA LEU A 95 -17.95 18.69 -4.39
C LEU A 95 -19.24 19.29 -5.00
N GLN A 96 -19.97 18.50 -5.78
CA GLN A 96 -21.25 18.93 -6.36
C GLN A 96 -22.35 19.12 -5.30
N GLU A 97 -22.43 18.23 -4.30
CA GLU A 97 -23.40 18.35 -3.19
C GLU A 97 -23.04 19.51 -2.25
N ALA A 98 -21.75 19.78 -2.02
CA ALA A 98 -21.29 20.93 -1.25
C ALA A 98 -21.76 22.26 -1.89
N ASN A 99 -21.73 22.35 -3.22
CA ASN A 99 -22.25 23.51 -3.96
C ASN A 99 -23.78 23.65 -3.87
N LYS A 100 -24.50 22.56 -3.58
CA LYS A 100 -25.98 22.55 -3.48
C LYS A 100 -26.49 22.78 -2.05
N ASN A 101 -25.63 23.14 -1.09
CA ASN A 101 -25.96 23.29 0.34
C ASN A 101 -26.63 22.04 0.97
N SER A 102 -26.49 20.87 0.35
CA SER A 102 -27.01 19.58 0.83
C SER A 102 -26.00 18.97 1.81
N ARG A 103 -26.30 19.00 3.12
CA ARG A 103 -25.43 18.42 4.16
C ARG A 103 -25.56 16.89 4.31
N THR A 104 -25.95 16.21 3.24
CA THR A 104 -26.14 14.76 3.28
C THR A 104 -24.82 14.09 2.97
N ALA A 105 -24.17 13.53 4.00
CA ALA A 105 -23.00 12.69 3.78
C ALA A 105 -23.37 11.56 2.79
N LEU A 106 -22.59 11.41 1.71
CA LEU A 106 -22.82 10.39 0.68
C LEU A 106 -22.62 8.99 1.29
N LYS A 107 -23.69 8.39 1.81
CA LYS A 107 -23.68 7.03 2.34
C LYS A 107 -23.24 6.07 1.23
N GLY A 108 -22.22 5.25 1.51
CA GLY A 108 -21.67 4.28 0.54
C GLY A 108 -20.77 4.90 -0.54
N CYS A 109 -20.23 6.10 -0.33
CA CYS A 109 -19.32 6.75 -1.27
C CYS A 109 -18.04 7.28 -0.57
N PRO A 110 -17.12 6.40 -0.12
CA PRO A 110 -15.93 6.84 0.58
C PRO A 110 -14.88 7.42 -0.37
N TYR A 111 -14.21 8.49 0.08
CA TYR A 111 -13.08 9.11 -0.60
C TYR A 111 -11.93 9.47 0.35
N HIS A 112 -12.02 9.07 1.63
CA HIS A 112 -10.92 9.07 2.60
C HIS A 112 -10.54 7.61 2.88
N LEU A 113 -9.58 7.09 2.13
CA LEU A 113 -9.24 5.68 2.04
C LEU A 113 -7.75 5.49 2.31
N ILE A 114 -7.42 5.08 3.52
CA ILE A 114 -6.06 4.73 3.94
C ILE A 114 -6.08 3.30 4.47
N ASP A 115 -5.14 2.46 4.03
CA ASP A 115 -4.94 1.12 4.59
C ASP A 115 -4.41 1.18 6.03
N SER A 116 -4.86 0.23 6.86
CA SER A 116 -4.51 0.18 8.28
C SER A 116 -3.28 -0.69 8.57
N CYS A 117 -2.97 -1.69 7.74
CA CYS A 117 -1.88 -2.63 7.97
C CYS A 117 -0.49 -1.98 7.93
N GLN A 118 0.43 -2.43 8.78
CA GLN A 118 1.74 -1.77 9.01
C GLN A 118 2.86 -2.25 8.08
N TRP A 119 2.58 -3.25 7.24
CA TRP A 119 3.57 -3.89 6.38
C TRP A 119 3.41 -3.45 4.94
N PRO A 120 4.49 -3.32 4.16
CA PRO A 120 4.38 -3.22 2.71
C PRO A 120 3.70 -4.48 2.14
N GLN A 121 2.98 -4.32 1.04
CA GLN A 121 2.38 -5.44 0.29
C GLN A 121 1.31 -6.25 1.07
N CYS A 122 0.79 -5.72 2.20
CA CYS A 122 -0.31 -6.38 2.92
C CYS A 122 -1.65 -6.25 2.20
N ASN A 123 -1.78 -5.31 1.26
CA ASN A 123 -2.99 -5.16 0.47
C ASN A 123 -2.96 -6.19 -0.69
N PRO A 124 -3.98 -7.04 -0.83
CA PRO A 124 -3.96 -8.13 -1.81
C PRO A 124 -4.07 -7.64 -3.26
N THR A 125 -4.44 -6.38 -3.48
CA THR A 125 -4.52 -5.78 -4.81
C THR A 125 -3.22 -5.12 -5.24
N CYS A 126 -2.17 -5.16 -4.42
CA CYS A 126 -0.91 -4.51 -4.74
C CYS A 126 -0.30 -5.01 -6.06
N PRO A 127 0.43 -4.15 -6.77
CA PRO A 127 1.15 -4.57 -7.97
C PRO A 127 2.26 -5.55 -7.58
N ALA A 128 2.59 -6.44 -8.52
CA ALA A 128 3.74 -7.31 -8.40
C ALA A 128 5.01 -6.47 -8.15
N LEU A 129 5.83 -6.94 -7.22
CA LEU A 129 7.13 -6.33 -6.97
C LEU A 129 8.08 -6.72 -8.10
N VAL A 130 8.91 -5.78 -8.55
CA VAL A 130 9.91 -6.01 -9.58
C VAL A 130 11.28 -5.88 -8.96
N ASP A 131 12.14 -6.85 -9.23
CA ASP A 131 13.54 -6.79 -8.86
C ASP A 131 14.27 -5.73 -9.69
N GLN A 132 14.94 -4.79 -9.03
CA GLN A 132 15.56 -3.68 -9.73
C GLN A 132 16.74 -4.08 -10.62
N ALA A 133 17.49 -5.13 -10.26
CA ALA A 133 18.68 -5.55 -10.99
C ALA A 133 18.33 -6.33 -12.27
N THR A 134 17.27 -7.13 -12.22
CA THR A 134 16.86 -8.04 -13.30
C THR A 134 15.65 -7.54 -14.07
N GLN A 135 14.93 -6.55 -13.54
CA GLN A 135 13.64 -6.06 -14.07
C GLN A 135 12.60 -7.19 -14.20
N GLN A 136 12.71 -8.24 -13.38
CA GLN A 136 11.77 -9.36 -13.35
C GLN A 136 10.85 -9.27 -12.14
N GLU A 137 9.62 -9.77 -12.27
CA GLU A 137 8.70 -9.88 -11.15
C GLU A 137 9.27 -10.84 -10.10
N MET A 138 9.24 -10.39 -8.85
CA MET A 138 9.64 -11.22 -7.72
C MET A 138 8.50 -12.15 -7.33
N THR A 139 8.86 -13.40 -7.05
CA THR A 139 7.96 -14.32 -6.37
C THR A 139 7.65 -13.80 -4.96
N LEU A 140 6.52 -14.22 -4.39
CA LEU A 140 6.15 -13.89 -3.01
C LEU A 140 7.29 -14.24 -2.03
N LEU A 141 7.99 -15.37 -2.23
CA LEU A 141 9.09 -15.78 -1.38
C LEU A 141 10.30 -14.84 -1.49
N GLN A 142 10.68 -14.45 -2.70
CA GLN A 142 11.76 -13.48 -2.92
C GLN A 142 11.40 -12.12 -2.33
N ALA A 143 10.15 -11.68 -2.49
CA ALA A 143 9.65 -10.47 -1.89
C ALA A 143 9.76 -10.52 -0.35
N LEU A 144 9.26 -11.57 0.29
CA LEU A 144 9.33 -11.76 1.75
C LEU A 144 10.78 -11.82 2.24
N ALA A 145 11.66 -12.54 1.54
CA ALA A 145 13.09 -12.59 1.86
C ALA A 145 13.78 -11.23 1.73
N SER A 146 13.47 -10.49 0.65
CA SER A 146 14.02 -9.15 0.43
C SER A 146 13.60 -8.20 1.54
N MET A 147 12.39 -8.38 2.08
CA MET A 147 11.84 -7.61 3.19
C MET A 147 12.41 -8.00 4.56
N GLY A 148 13.43 -8.87 4.63
CA GLY A 148 14.09 -9.23 5.88
C GLY A 148 13.30 -10.23 6.74
N LEU A 149 12.30 -10.91 6.18
CA LEU A 149 11.70 -12.07 6.83
C LEU A 149 12.65 -13.26 6.72
N ASP A 150 13.01 -13.79 7.88
CA ASP A 150 13.83 -14.98 7.99
C ASP A 150 13.03 -16.22 7.54
N LEU A 151 13.16 -16.58 6.26
CA LEU A 151 12.48 -17.73 5.65
C LEU A 151 12.83 -19.05 6.36
N GLN A 152 14.00 -19.15 7.01
CA GLN A 152 14.40 -20.33 7.76
C GLN A 152 13.57 -20.49 9.03
N LYS A 153 13.18 -19.38 9.69
CA LYS A 153 12.22 -19.40 10.80
C LYS A 153 10.79 -19.71 10.37
N LEU A 154 10.45 -19.50 9.10
CA LEU A 154 9.14 -19.81 8.54
C LEU A 154 9.01 -21.28 8.09
N GLY A 155 10.08 -22.09 8.20
CA GLY A 155 10.05 -23.52 7.85
C GLY A 155 9.76 -23.80 6.38
N LEU A 156 9.94 -22.81 5.51
CA LEU A 156 9.76 -22.95 4.07
C LEU A 156 11.08 -23.46 3.46
N ASP A 157 11.23 -24.77 3.47
CA ASP A 157 12.35 -25.46 2.86
C ASP A 157 12.28 -25.28 1.33
N LEU A 158 13.36 -24.82 0.70
CA LEU A 158 13.45 -24.55 -0.75
C LEU A 158 13.43 -25.83 -1.61
N ARG A 159 12.97 -26.94 -1.06
CA ARG A 159 12.99 -28.26 -1.69
C ARG A 159 11.80 -29.10 -1.23
N GLY A 160 10.75 -29.09 -2.03
CA GLY A 160 9.72 -30.14 -2.02
C GLY A 160 8.34 -29.68 -1.57
N ASP A 161 7.42 -29.70 -2.53
CA ASP A 161 6.00 -29.99 -2.40
C ASP A 161 5.16 -29.24 -1.35
N PHE A 162 4.32 -28.33 -1.87
CA PHE A 162 3.09 -27.91 -1.21
C PHE A 162 2.20 -29.13 -0.96
N SER A 163 2.25 -29.68 0.24
CA SER A 163 1.17 -30.48 0.80
C SER A 163 0.73 -29.85 2.11
N ALA A 164 -0.49 -29.33 2.09
CA ALA A 164 -1.18 -28.77 3.23
C ALA A 164 -1.24 -29.78 4.37
N GLY A 165 -0.65 -29.42 5.52
CA GLY A 165 -0.73 -30.17 6.77
C GLY A 165 -1.26 -29.29 7.90
N MET A 166 -2.58 -29.30 8.08
CA MET A 166 -3.33 -28.81 9.24
C MET A 166 -4.49 -29.82 9.40
N ILE A 167 -4.87 -30.46 10.51
CA ILE A 167 -4.72 -30.42 11.98
C ILE A 167 -5.11 -31.87 12.44
N SER A 168 -4.62 -32.50 13.52
CA SER A 168 -5.19 -32.40 14.87
C SER A 168 -4.55 -33.36 15.86
N ALA A 169 -4.26 -32.85 17.05
CA ALA A 169 -4.06 -33.62 18.27
C ALA A 169 -5.40 -34.18 18.79
N GLY A 170 -5.33 -35.30 19.51
CA GLY A 170 -6.44 -35.89 20.26
C GLY A 170 -5.98 -37.14 21.01
N GLY A 171 -5.55 -36.96 22.25
CA GLY A 171 -5.31 -38.00 23.25
C GLY A 171 -6.05 -37.65 24.53
#